data_AF-A0A8T5T0A8-F1
#
_entry.id   AF-A0A8T5T0A8-F1
#
_cell.length_a   1.000
_cell.length_b   1.000
_cell.length_c   1.000
_cell.angle_alpha   90.00
_cell.angle_beta   90.00
_cell.angle_gamma   90.00
#
_symmetry.space_group_name_H-M   'P 1'
#
loop_
_entity.id
_entity.type
_entity.pdbx_description
1 polymer ?
#
loop_
_entity_poly.entity_id
_entity_poly.type
_entity_poly.pdbx_seq_one_letter_code
_entity_poly.pdbx_strand_id
1 'polypeptide(L)'
;MNNGESNSDFIKQINAKIEYYEDRINSGIFLNVNNERDISEIFGVLDYLKEKFKRWNNRNIFNYSGDLFKDESILVIGAADEEEAKIIIITVYLKILIKEQKIQFTSKYKSITELELFLQGEITKNLKNGYPDDRLFEKELRDHLNKIIEE
;
A
#
# COMPACT_ATOMS: atom_id res chain seq x y z
N MET A 1 -8.45 -17.26 -33.92
CA MET A 1 -7.79 -16.13 -33.23
C MET A 1 -7.43 -16.61 -31.83
N ASN A 2 -6.13 -16.69 -31.54
CA ASN A 2 -5.57 -17.24 -30.30
C ASN A 2 -5.76 -16.25 -29.14
N ASN A 3 -6.65 -16.56 -28.19
CA ASN A 3 -6.87 -15.77 -26.98
C ASN A 3 -6.22 -16.39 -25.72
N GLY A 4 -5.28 -17.34 -25.87
CA GLY A 4 -4.72 -18.10 -24.74
C GLY A 4 -3.31 -17.68 -24.29
N GLU A 5 -2.49 -17.10 -25.15
CA GLU A 5 -1.07 -16.85 -24.85
C GLU A 5 -0.80 -15.50 -24.16
N SER A 6 -1.69 -14.51 -24.35
CA SER A 6 -1.47 -13.13 -23.89
C SER A 6 -1.51 -12.94 -22.36
N ASN A 7 -2.20 -13.81 -21.63
CA ASN A 7 -2.31 -13.67 -20.17
C ASN A 7 -1.05 -14.16 -19.42
N SER A 8 -0.36 -15.19 -19.93
CA SER A 8 0.75 -15.81 -19.18
C SER A 8 1.97 -14.88 -19.09
N ASP A 9 2.28 -14.15 -20.16
CA ASP A 9 3.44 -13.25 -20.20
C ASP A 9 3.17 -11.94 -19.46
N PHE A 10 1.93 -11.47 -19.42
CA PHE A 10 1.55 -10.32 -18.61
C PHE A 10 1.62 -10.63 -17.11
N ILE A 11 1.20 -11.84 -16.69
CA ILE A 11 1.37 -12.32 -15.31
C ILE A 11 2.83 -12.35 -14.91
N LYS A 12 3.71 -12.89 -15.76
CA LYS A 12 5.16 -12.91 -15.50
C LYS A 12 5.72 -11.50 -15.29
N GLN A 13 5.28 -10.54 -16.12
CA GLN A 13 5.69 -9.14 -15.97
C GLN A 13 5.20 -8.53 -14.66
N ILE A 14 3.95 -8.81 -14.23
CA ILE A 14 3.45 -8.36 -12.93
C ILE A 14 4.28 -8.94 -11.79
N ASN A 15 4.54 -10.26 -11.80
CA ASN A 15 5.32 -10.91 -10.75
C ASN A 15 6.75 -10.36 -10.67
N ALA A 16 7.43 -10.22 -11.81
CA ALA A 16 8.75 -9.59 -11.85
C ALA A 16 8.72 -8.15 -11.31
N LYS A 17 7.62 -7.42 -11.53
CA LYS A 17 7.45 -6.07 -11.00
C LYS A 17 7.18 -6.05 -9.49
N ILE A 18 6.43 -7.01 -8.97
CA ILE A 18 6.23 -7.20 -7.52
C ILE A 18 7.58 -7.47 -6.86
N GLU A 19 8.36 -8.43 -7.37
CA GLU A 19 9.70 -8.75 -6.85
C GLU A 19 10.61 -7.51 -6.87
N TYR A 20 10.65 -6.79 -8.00
CA TYR A 20 11.40 -5.54 -8.13
C TYR A 20 11.06 -4.51 -7.06
N TYR A 21 9.79 -4.40 -6.66
CA TYR A 21 9.35 -3.46 -5.64
C TYR A 21 9.60 -3.97 -4.22
N GLU A 22 9.40 -5.26 -3.95
CA GLU A 22 9.70 -5.86 -2.66
C GLU A 22 11.18 -5.67 -2.28
N ASP A 23 12.08 -5.77 -3.25
CA ASP A 23 13.52 -5.50 -3.06
C ASP A 23 13.85 -4.03 -2.71
N ARG A 24 12.91 -3.11 -2.95
CA ARG A 24 13.07 -1.66 -2.74
C ARG A 24 12.30 -1.12 -1.54
N ILE A 25 11.39 -1.91 -0.99
CA ILE A 25 10.70 -1.57 0.25
C ILE A 25 11.65 -1.87 1.40
N ASN A 26 12.19 -0.81 1.98
CA ASN A 26 13.04 -0.82 3.17
C ASN A 26 12.19 -0.89 4.46
N SER A 27 11.06 -0.18 4.46
CA SER A 27 10.23 -0.01 5.64
C SER A 27 8.77 0.19 5.29
N GLY A 28 7.93 0.14 6.33
CA GLY A 28 6.54 0.48 6.23
C GLY A 28 5.61 -0.72 6.05
N ILE A 29 4.36 -0.51 6.43
CA ILE A 29 3.29 -1.51 6.33
C ILE A 29 2.06 -0.88 5.69
N PHE A 30 1.33 -1.71 4.97
CA PHE A 30 0.03 -1.38 4.40
C PHE A 30 -1.08 -1.82 5.34
N LEU A 31 -1.98 -0.91 5.67
CA LEU A 31 -3.20 -1.17 6.41
C LEU A 31 -4.37 -0.62 5.63
N ASN A 32 -5.33 -1.46 5.32
CA ASN A 32 -6.64 -0.99 4.88
C ASN A 32 -7.41 -0.49 6.11
N VAL A 33 -8.05 0.66 6.00
CA VAL A 33 -8.88 1.31 7.02
C VAL A 33 -10.22 1.63 6.38
N ASN A 34 -11.24 0.88 6.77
CA ASN A 34 -12.63 1.21 6.45
C ASN A 34 -13.26 1.88 7.69
N ASN A 35 -14.41 2.54 7.51
CA ASN A 35 -15.14 3.19 8.60
C ASN A 35 -15.61 2.23 9.71
N GLU A 36 -15.50 0.92 9.47
CA GLU A 36 -15.93 -0.14 10.40
C GLU A 36 -14.77 -0.76 11.19
N ARG A 37 -13.51 -0.49 10.82
CA ARG A 37 -12.35 -1.07 11.49
C ARG A 37 -12.10 -0.38 12.80
N ASP A 38 -12.02 -1.19 13.86
CA ASP A 38 -11.65 -0.72 15.18
C ASP A 38 -10.16 -0.33 15.22
N ILE A 39 -9.88 0.87 15.73
CA ILE A 39 -8.51 1.35 15.94
C ILE A 39 -7.69 0.38 16.80
N SER A 40 -8.35 -0.39 17.67
CA SER A 40 -7.70 -1.42 18.49
C SER A 40 -7.04 -2.52 17.66
N GLU A 41 -7.58 -2.85 16.48
CA GLU A 41 -6.99 -3.83 15.57
C GLU A 41 -5.67 -3.30 14.98
N ILE A 42 -5.65 -2.01 14.64
CA ILE A 42 -4.44 -1.35 14.12
C ILE A 42 -3.36 -1.36 15.20
N PHE A 43 -3.70 -0.98 16.43
CA PHE A 43 -2.74 -1.02 17.55
C PHE A 43 -2.23 -2.44 17.81
N GLY A 44 -3.10 -3.45 17.77
CA GLY A 44 -2.68 -4.85 17.89
C GLY A 44 -1.64 -5.26 16.84
N VAL A 45 -1.80 -4.82 15.58
CA VAL A 45 -0.82 -5.07 14.52
C VAL A 45 0.48 -4.30 14.77
N LEU A 46 0.40 -3.05 15.21
CA LEU A 46 1.59 -2.23 15.49
C LEU A 46 2.40 -2.78 16.67
N ASP A 47 1.73 -3.18 17.75
CA ASP A 47 2.34 -3.83 18.91
C ASP A 47 3.02 -5.16 18.52
N TYR A 48 2.37 -5.96 17.66
CA TYR A 48 2.96 -7.18 17.12
C TYR A 48 4.25 -6.89 16.32
N LEU A 49 4.29 -5.75 15.62
CA LEU A 49 5.41 -5.32 14.78
C LEU A 49 6.37 -4.35 15.49
N LYS A 50 6.23 -4.12 16.80
CA LYS A 50 6.96 -3.08 17.56
C LYS A 50 8.47 -3.11 17.33
N GLU A 51 9.08 -4.29 17.29
CA GLU A 51 10.52 -4.46 17.11
C GLU A 51 10.97 -3.99 15.71
N LYS A 52 10.11 -4.14 14.69
CA LYS A 52 10.39 -3.61 13.35
C LYS A 52 10.27 -2.10 13.34
N PHE A 53 9.22 -1.53 13.94
CA PHE A 53 9.04 -0.09 14.04
C PHE A 53 10.18 0.61 14.79
N LYS A 54 10.65 0.03 15.91
CA LYS A 54 11.83 0.51 16.62
C LYS A 54 13.07 0.54 15.73
N ARG A 55 13.30 -0.51 14.92
CA ARG A 55 14.45 -0.59 14.01
C ARG A 55 14.35 0.40 12.85
N TRP A 56 13.16 0.56 12.28
CA TRP A 56 12.92 1.54 11.21
C TRP A 56 13.10 2.97 11.71
N ASN A 57 12.81 3.21 13.00
CA ASN A 57 12.85 4.52 13.63
C ASN A 57 12.10 5.58 12.80
N ASN A 58 10.94 5.20 12.30
CA ASN A 58 10.16 5.99 11.35
C ASN A 58 8.69 6.01 11.75
N ARG A 59 8.12 7.22 11.76
CA ARG A 59 6.74 7.53 12.16
C ARG A 59 5.90 8.10 11.02
N ASN A 60 6.45 8.15 9.81
CA ASN A 60 5.76 8.69 8.66
C ASN A 60 4.49 7.90 8.38
N ILE A 61 3.44 8.62 8.05
CA ILE A 61 2.15 8.05 7.71
C ILE A 61 1.67 8.75 6.44
N PHE A 62 1.20 7.91 5.53
CA PHE A 62 0.57 8.34 4.30
C PHE A 62 -0.81 7.71 4.24
N ASN A 63 -1.79 8.49 3.81
CA ASN A 63 -3.14 8.02 3.55
C ASN A 63 -3.43 8.11 2.05
N TYR A 64 -3.90 7.01 1.46
CA TYR A 64 -4.43 6.98 0.10
C TYR A 64 -5.95 6.79 0.16
N SER A 65 -6.67 7.73 -0.45
CA SER A 65 -8.14 7.71 -0.53
C SER A 65 -8.59 7.88 -1.98
N GLY A 66 -8.35 6.86 -2.81
CA GLY A 66 -8.77 6.84 -4.21
C GLY A 66 -9.29 5.47 -4.64
N ASP A 67 -9.64 5.33 -5.91
CA ASP A 67 -10.49 4.23 -6.39
C ASP A 67 -9.78 2.87 -6.53
N LEU A 68 -8.46 2.78 -6.33
CA LEU A 68 -7.71 1.53 -6.50
C LEU A 68 -8.19 0.43 -5.55
N PHE A 69 -8.61 0.79 -4.34
CA PHE A 69 -9.11 -0.13 -3.31
C PHE A 69 -10.59 0.12 -2.98
N LYS A 70 -11.35 0.72 -3.90
CA LYS A 70 -12.76 1.12 -3.70
C LYS A 70 -12.91 2.16 -2.56
N ASP A 71 -13.99 2.06 -1.77
CA ASP A 71 -14.34 2.94 -0.64
C ASP A 71 -13.43 2.75 0.60
N GLU A 72 -12.30 2.09 0.46
CA GLU A 72 -11.35 1.84 1.55
C GLU A 72 -10.29 2.94 1.59
N SER A 73 -10.06 3.52 2.77
CA SER A 73 -8.89 4.38 2.98
C SER A 73 -7.70 3.50 3.31
N ILE A 74 -6.58 3.76 2.68
CA ILE A 74 -5.37 2.99 2.87
C ILE A 74 -4.38 3.81 3.68
N LEU A 75 -3.90 3.24 4.78
CA LEU A 75 -2.77 3.74 5.53
C LEU A 75 -1.50 3.01 5.15
N VAL A 76 -0.45 3.79 4.88
CA VAL A 76 0.93 3.30 4.87
C VAL A 76 1.65 3.90 6.06
N ILE A 77 2.08 3.05 6.99
CA ILE A 77 2.72 3.47 8.24
C ILE A 77 4.17 3.03 8.25
N GLY A 78 5.09 3.95 8.54
CA GLY A 78 6.52 3.68 8.70
C GLY A 78 7.32 3.70 7.40
N ALA A 79 6.76 4.17 6.27
CA ALA A 79 7.48 4.32 5.01
C ALA A 79 8.45 5.53 5.05
N ALA A 80 9.66 5.37 4.53
CA ALA A 80 10.75 6.34 4.54
C ALA A 80 10.35 7.68 3.93
N ASP A 81 9.60 7.64 2.84
CA ASP A 81 9.11 8.80 2.10
C ASP A 81 7.87 8.46 1.27
N GLU A 82 7.39 9.46 0.52
CA GLU A 82 6.22 9.33 -0.35
C GLU A 82 6.44 8.31 -1.48
N GLU A 83 7.68 8.18 -1.97
CA GLU A 83 8.02 7.24 -3.04
C GLU A 83 7.95 5.79 -2.55
N GLU A 84 8.49 5.50 -1.37
CA GLU A 84 8.31 4.19 -0.74
C GLU A 84 6.83 3.89 -0.47
N ALA A 85 6.04 4.88 -0.01
CA ALA A 85 4.61 4.70 0.20
C ALA A 85 3.88 4.33 -1.11
N LYS A 86 4.18 5.01 -2.22
CA LYS A 86 3.66 4.65 -3.55
C LYS A 86 4.06 3.23 -3.94
N ILE A 87 5.32 2.87 -3.76
CA ILE A 87 5.83 1.52 -4.07
C ILE A 87 5.06 0.46 -3.29
N ILE A 88 4.83 0.65 -1.99
CA ILE A 88 4.06 -0.26 -1.14
C ILE A 88 2.63 -0.42 -1.68
N ILE A 89 1.95 0.69 -1.96
CA ILE A 89 0.57 0.67 -2.46
C ILE A 89 0.47 -0.06 -3.80
N ILE A 90 1.37 0.24 -4.75
CA ILE A 90 1.43 -0.45 -6.05
C ILE A 90 1.66 -1.95 -5.83
N THR A 91 2.62 -2.31 -4.99
CA THR A 91 2.97 -3.71 -4.72
C THR A 91 1.77 -4.49 -4.19
N VAL A 92 1.04 -3.92 -3.22
CA VAL A 92 -0.17 -4.54 -2.66
C VAL A 92 -1.26 -4.66 -3.72
N TYR A 93 -1.50 -3.61 -4.50
CA TYR A 93 -2.48 -3.65 -5.58
C TYR A 93 -2.19 -4.76 -6.60
N LEU A 94 -0.93 -4.86 -7.06
CA LEU A 94 -0.49 -5.91 -8.00
C LEU A 94 -0.66 -7.32 -7.41
N LYS A 95 -0.33 -7.51 -6.12
CA LYS A 95 -0.55 -8.78 -5.43
C LYS A 95 -2.03 -9.17 -5.36
N ILE A 96 -2.91 -8.21 -5.09
CA ILE A 96 -4.37 -8.43 -5.11
C ILE A 96 -4.84 -8.83 -6.50
N LEU A 97 -4.38 -8.15 -7.55
CA LEU A 97 -4.72 -8.50 -8.93
C LEU A 97 -4.38 -9.96 -9.27
N ILE A 98 -3.19 -10.42 -8.87
CA ILE A 98 -2.76 -11.82 -9.08
C ILE A 98 -3.58 -12.78 -8.22
N LYS A 99 -3.67 -12.52 -6.90
CA LYS A 99 -4.35 -13.40 -5.94
C LYS A 99 -5.82 -13.61 -6.29
N GLU A 100 -6.50 -12.56 -6.72
CA GLU A 100 -7.93 -12.60 -7.05
C GLU A 100 -8.20 -12.93 -8.53
N GLN A 101 -7.16 -13.23 -9.32
CA GLN A 101 -7.25 -13.52 -10.76
C GLN A 101 -7.97 -12.41 -11.54
N LYS A 102 -7.78 -11.17 -11.09
CA LYS A 102 -8.49 -9.96 -11.53
C LYS A 102 -7.83 -9.26 -12.73
N ILE A 103 -6.99 -9.98 -13.46
CA ILE A 103 -6.16 -9.47 -14.56
C ILE A 103 -7.00 -8.94 -15.73
N GLN A 104 -8.24 -9.41 -15.88
CA GLN A 104 -9.18 -8.81 -16.84
C GLN A 104 -9.38 -7.29 -16.66
N PHE A 105 -9.23 -6.76 -15.44
CA PHE A 105 -9.32 -5.31 -15.18
C PHE A 105 -8.12 -4.52 -15.72
N THR A 106 -7.03 -5.19 -16.09
CA THR A 106 -5.85 -4.58 -16.72
C THR A 106 -5.84 -4.76 -18.23
N SER A 107 -6.89 -5.32 -18.84
CA SER A 107 -6.98 -5.59 -20.29
C SER A 107 -6.88 -4.36 -21.19
N LYS A 108 -7.14 -3.17 -20.63
CA LYS A 108 -6.98 -1.88 -21.34
C LYS A 108 -5.52 -1.42 -21.48
N TYR A 109 -4.59 -2.01 -20.73
CA TYR A 109 -3.17 -1.66 -20.76
C TYR A 109 -2.41 -2.61 -21.67
N LYS A 110 -1.53 -2.07 -22.52
CA LYS A 110 -0.74 -2.82 -23.49
C LYS A 110 0.54 -3.41 -22.89
N SER A 111 0.96 -2.95 -21.71
CA SER A 111 2.17 -3.41 -21.02
C SER A 111 2.13 -3.12 -19.52
N ILE A 112 2.98 -3.80 -18.75
CA ILE A 112 3.15 -3.52 -17.31
C ILE A 112 3.60 -2.08 -17.06
N THR A 113 4.39 -1.52 -17.97
CA THR A 113 4.89 -0.13 -17.86
C THR A 113 3.74 0.86 -17.97
N GLU A 114 2.78 0.61 -18.87
CA GLU A 114 1.60 1.46 -19.01
C GLU A 114 0.69 1.39 -17.77
N LEU A 115 0.50 0.18 -17.23
CA LEU A 115 -0.21 -0.03 -15.97
C LEU A 115 0.49 0.71 -14.82
N GLU A 116 1.81 0.59 -14.70
CA GLU A 116 2.61 1.26 -13.67
C GLU A 116 2.47 2.80 -13.75
N LEU A 117 2.60 3.39 -14.93
CA LEU A 117 2.46 4.83 -15.12
C LEU A 117 1.07 5.31 -14.70
N PHE A 118 0.03 4.55 -15.03
CA PHE A 118 -1.33 4.83 -14.56
C PHE A 118 -1.40 4.78 -13.03
N LEU A 119 -0.89 3.70 -12.41
CA LEU A 119 -0.96 3.51 -10.96
C LEU A 119 -0.20 4.61 -10.21
N GLN A 120 1.01 4.98 -10.67
CA GLN A 120 1.77 6.08 -10.08
C GLN A 120 1.01 7.40 -10.18
N GLY A 121 0.41 7.70 -11.33
CA GLY A 121 -0.38 8.91 -11.53
C GLY A 121 -1.61 8.94 -10.63
N GLU A 122 -2.30 7.80 -10.49
CA GLU A 122 -3.49 7.68 -9.65
C GLU A 122 -3.19 7.78 -8.15
N ILE A 123 -2.11 7.14 -7.71
CA ILE A 123 -1.69 7.21 -6.31
C ILE A 123 -1.23 8.62 -5.97
N THR A 124 -0.40 9.24 -6.81
CA THR A 124 0.10 10.60 -6.57
C THR A 124 -1.04 11.63 -6.41
N LYS A 125 -2.15 11.47 -7.13
CA LYS A 125 -3.31 12.39 -7.00
C LYS A 125 -4.06 12.24 -5.69
N ASN A 126 -4.10 11.04 -5.12
CA ASN A 126 -4.97 10.70 -4.00
C ASN A 126 -4.20 10.35 -2.71
N LEU A 127 -2.88 10.35 -2.76
CA LEU A 127 -2.00 10.17 -1.61
C LEU A 127 -1.85 11.50 -0.87
N LYS A 128 -1.99 11.46 0.44
CA LYS A 128 -1.81 12.60 1.33
C LYS A 128 -0.86 12.22 2.46
N ASN A 129 -0.06 13.18 2.90
CA ASN A 129 0.72 13.06 4.12
C ASN A 129 -0.20 13.16 5.33
N GLY A 130 0.05 12.32 6.33
CA GLY A 130 -0.75 12.26 7.55
C GLY A 130 -1.94 11.32 7.41
N TYR A 131 -3.00 11.64 8.15
CA TYR A 131 -4.06 10.72 8.51
C TYR A 131 -5.34 11.01 7.71
N PRO A 132 -6.35 10.12 7.75
CA PRO A 132 -7.69 10.43 7.31
C PRO A 132 -8.24 11.64 8.10
N ASP A 133 -9.31 12.28 7.61
CA ASP A 133 -9.86 13.51 8.20
C ASP A 133 -10.38 13.38 9.66
N ASP A 134 -10.21 12.22 10.30
CA ASP A 134 -10.49 11.98 11.71
C ASP A 134 -9.29 12.33 12.61
N ARG A 135 -9.39 13.51 13.25
CA ARG A 135 -8.37 14.04 14.16
C ARG A 135 -8.16 13.21 15.43
N LEU A 136 -9.17 12.47 15.90
CA LEU A 136 -9.03 11.65 17.11
C LEU A 136 -8.20 10.41 16.79
N PHE A 137 -8.57 9.72 15.71
CA PHE A 137 -7.82 8.59 15.20
C PHE A 137 -6.35 8.95 14.92
N GLU A 138 -6.12 10.10 14.27
CA GLU A 138 -4.78 10.65 14.04
C GLU A 138 -3.96 10.74 15.33
N LYS A 139 -4.54 11.37 16.35
CA LYS A 139 -3.86 11.60 17.62
C LYS A 139 -3.51 10.28 18.31
N GLU A 140 -4.47 9.36 18.42
CA GLU A 140 -4.26 8.09 19.11
C GLU A 140 -3.19 7.23 18.41
N LEU A 141 -3.23 7.17 17.08
CA LEU A 141 -2.22 6.45 16.30
C LEU A 141 -0.83 7.08 16.41
N ARG A 142 -0.74 8.41 16.41
CA ARG A 142 0.53 9.12 16.62
C ARG A 142 1.13 8.82 17.99
N ASP A 143 0.31 8.92 19.03
CA ASP A 143 0.74 8.71 20.41
C ASP A 143 1.20 7.26 20.62
N HIS A 144 0.49 6.29 20.02
CA HIS A 144 0.87 4.88 20.06
C HIS A 144 2.20 4.60 19.35
N LEU A 145 2.43 5.18 18.17
CA LEU A 145 3.71 5.02 17.45
C LEU A 145 4.88 5.69 18.19
N ASN A 146 4.65 6.85 18.81
CA ASN A 146 5.67 7.50 19.64
C ASN A 146 6.07 6.58 20.80
N LYS A 147 5.08 6.01 21.49
CA LYS A 147 5.31 5.04 22.56
C LYS A 147 6.14 3.85 22.09
N ILE A 148 5.78 3.24 20.94
CA ILE A 148 6.53 2.12 20.38
C ILE A 148 7.99 2.47 20.12
N ILE A 149 8.31 3.69 19.67
CA ILE A 149 9.68 4.06 19.27
C ILE A 149 10.52 4.60 20.44
N GLU A 150 9.89 5.23 21.44
CA GLU A 150 10.57 5.89 22.56
C GLU A 150 10.74 5.00 23.80
N GLU A 151 9.91 3.97 23.95
CA GLU A 151 10.09 2.89 24.95
C GLU A 151 11.11 1.84 24.48
#